data_AF-A0A5E5PNA7-F1
#
_entry.id   AF-A0A5E5PNA7-F1
#
_cell.length_a   1.000
_cell.length_b   1.000
_cell.length_c   1.000
_cell.angle_alpha   90.00
_cell.angle_beta   90.00
_cell.angle_gamma   90.00
#
_symmetry.space_group_name_H-M   'P 1'
#
loop_
_entity.id
_entity.type
_entity.pdbx_description
1 polymer ?
#
loop_
_entity_poly.entity_id
_entity_poly.type
_entity_poly.pdbx_seq_one_letter_code
_entity_poly.pdbx_strand_id
1 'polypeptide(L)' 'MPYYGARYLAPWLARWTSPDSAGAAYGLNLYVYVGNNPLKYRDSIGHFPLIY' A
#
# COMPACT_ATOMS: atom_id res chain seq x y z
N MET A 1 5.87 -1.90 -13.30
CA MET A 1 5.36 -1.55 -11.95
C MET A 1 5.63 -2.73 -11.03
N PRO A 2 6.22 -2.55 -9.85
CA PRO A 2 6.45 -3.65 -8.91
C PRO A 2 5.11 -4.21 -8.38
N TYR A 3 5.05 -5.55 -8.32
CA TYR A 3 3.89 -6.32 -7.88
C TYR A 3 4.11 -6.83 -6.46
N TYR A 4 3.11 -6.64 -5.59
CA TYR A 4 3.17 -6.99 -4.18
C TYR A 4 2.12 -8.06 -3.84
N GLY A 5 1.82 -9.00 -4.73
CA GLY A 5 0.90 -10.10 -4.42
C GLY A 5 -0.59 -9.77 -4.55
N ALA A 6 -1.04 -8.62 -4.05
CA ALA A 6 -2.45 -8.19 -4.22
C ALA A 6 -2.62 -6.94 -5.08
N ARG A 7 -1.61 -6.06 -5.11
CA ARG A 7 -1.68 -4.77 -5.81
C ARG A 7 -0.35 -4.45 -6.49
N TYR A 8 -0.43 -3.62 -7.53
CA TYR A 8 0.73 -2.99 -8.14
C TYR A 8 0.98 -1.63 -7.51
N LEU A 9 2.24 -1.34 -7.20
CA LEU A 9 2.65 -0.02 -6.75
C LEU A 9 3.07 0.81 -7.98
N ALA A 10 2.63 2.08 -8.03
CA ALA A 10 3.16 3.09 -8.94
C ALA A 10 4.26 3.87 -8.20
N PRO A 11 5.56 3.54 -8.36
CA PRO A 11 6.62 4.12 -7.54
C PRO A 11 6.80 5.62 -7.75
N TRP A 12 6.53 6.10 -8.97
CA TRP A 12 6.58 7.52 -9.31
C TRP A 12 5.54 8.38 -8.58
N LEU A 13 4.47 7.75 -8.06
CA LEU A 13 3.41 8.42 -7.33
C LEU A 13 3.41 8.05 -5.83
N ALA A 14 4.19 7.04 -5.42
CA ALA A 14 4.14 6.44 -4.09
C ALA A 14 2.70 6.05 -3.67
N ARG A 15 1.96 5.43 -4.59
CA ARG A 15 0.55 5.01 -4.42
C ARG A 15 0.30 3.64 -5.03
N TRP A 16 -0.70 2.95 -4.49
CA TRP A 16 -1.26 1.76 -5.14
C TRP A 16 -2.00 2.16 -6.41
N THR A 17 -1.94 1.30 -7.44
CA THR A 17 -2.66 1.53 -8.71
C THR A 17 -4.14 1.16 -8.63
N SER A 18 -4.54 0.42 -7.61
CA SER A 18 -5.91 -0.05 -7.37
C SER A 18 -6.27 0.12 -5.89
N PRO A 19 -7.56 0.27 -5.57
CA PRO A 19 -8.00 0.38 -4.17
C PRO A 19 -7.72 -0.93 -3.41
N ASP A 20 -7.53 -0.83 -2.09
CA ASP A 20 -7.43 -1.99 -1.21
C ASP A 20 -8.71 -2.84 -1.24
N SER A 21 -8.58 -4.12 -1.56
CA SER A 21 -9.73 -5.05 -1.51
C SER A 21 -10.14 -5.40 -0.07
N ALA A 22 -9.28 -5.15 0.92
CA ALA A 22 -9.65 -5.22 2.34
C ALA A 22 -10.54 -4.04 2.77
N GLY A 23 -10.78 -3.07 1.89
CA GLY A 23 -11.60 -1.90 2.17
C GLY A 23 -10.97 -0.98 3.20
N ALA A 24 -11.79 -0.22 3.93
CA ALA A 24 -11.33 0.83 4.84
C ALA A 24 -10.75 0.32 6.17
N ALA A 25 -10.37 -0.95 6.27
CA ALA A 25 -9.87 -1.59 7.49
C ALA A 25 -8.62 -0.87 8.07
N TYR A 26 -7.80 -0.27 7.20
CA TYR A 26 -6.53 0.38 7.55
C TYR A 26 -6.51 1.88 7.23
N GLY A 27 -7.68 2.47 6.98
CA GLY A 27 -7.84 3.89 6.68
C GLY A 27 -8.79 4.15 5.51
N LEU A 28 -9.26 5.39 5.41
CA LEU A 28 -10.23 5.79 4.38
C LEU A 28 -9.61 5.96 2.98
N ASN A 29 -8.29 6.16 2.90
CA ASN A 29 -7.60 6.27 1.63
C ASN A 29 -7.09 4.90 1.16
N LEU A 30 -7.88 4.26 0.30
CA LEU A 30 -7.62 2.91 -0.20
C LEU A 30 -6.42 2.81 -1.16
N TYR A 31 -5.84 3.94 -1.59
CA TYR A 31 -4.70 4.00 -2.50
C TYR A 31 -3.38 4.35 -1.80
N VAL A 32 -3.43 4.63 -0.49
CA VAL A 32 -2.25 5.07 0.26
C VAL A 32 -1.23 3.94 0.37
N TYR A 33 0.03 4.22 0.00
CA TYR A 33 1.12 3.33 0.32
C TYR A 33 1.60 3.62 1.75
N VAL A 34 1.50 2.62 2.62
CA VAL A 34 2.08 2.58 3.98
C VAL A 34 1.88 3.85 4.83
N GLY A 35 0.69 4.45 4.75
CA GLY A 35 0.34 5.64 5.54
C GLY A 35 1.23 6.87 5.27
N ASN A 36 1.80 6.98 4.05
CA ASN A 36 2.78 8.01 3.68
C ASN A 36 4.10 7.96 4.49
N ASN A 37 4.41 6.85 5.16
CA ASN A 37 5.68 6.71 5.90
C ASN A 37 6.47 5.46 5.47
N PRO A 38 6.99 5.43 4.24
CA PRO A 38 7.71 4.28 3.68
C PRO A 38 9.10 4.05 4.28
N LEU A 39 9.60 4.98 5.09
CA LEU A 39 10.84 4.79 5.85
C LEU A 39 10.63 3.93 7.09
N LYS A 40 9.43 3.97 7.67
CA LYS A 40 9.06 3.22 8.87
C LYS A 40 8.34 1.91 8.56
N TYR A 41 7.61 1.87 7.46
CA TYR A 41 6.67 0.80 7.15
C TYR A 41 6.89 0.21 5.76
N ARG A 42 6.64 -1.09 5.63
CA ARG A 42 6.67 -1.81 4.35
C ARG A 42 5.43 -2.69 4.21
N ASP A 43 4.77 -2.64 3.05
CA ASP A 43 3.68 -3.56 2.71
C ASP A 43 4.23 -4.61 1.73
N SER A 44 4.39 -5.85 2.20
CA SER A 44 4.96 -6.95 1.42
C SER A 44 3.93 -7.68 0.57
N ILE A 45 2.64 -7.56 0.90
CA ILE A 45 1.56 -8.33 0.27
C ILE A 45 0.47 -7.46 -0.36
N GLY A 46 0.65 -6.15 -0.37
CA GLY A 46 -0.27 -5.22 -0.98
C GLY A 46 -1.61 -5.15 -0.25
N HIS A 47 -1.64 -5.27 1.08
CA HIS A 47 -2.86 -5.08 1.89
C HIS A 47 -2.60 -4.26 3.14
N PHE A 48 -1.49 -4.48 3.84
CA PHE A 48 -1.26 -3.77 5.09
C PHE A 48 0.23 -3.49 5.31
N PRO A 49 0.55 -2.33 5.89
CA PRO A 49 1.90 -2.04 6.34
C PRO A 49 2.27 -2.94 7.53
N LEU A 50 3.41 -3.61 7.43
CA LEU A 50 4.10 -4.18 8.58
C LEU A 50 5.04 -3.11 9.17
N ILE A 51 5.09 -3.04 10.50
CA ILE A 51 6.11 -2.29 11.24
C ILE A 51 7.38 -3.15 11.28
N TYR A 52 8.54 -2.52 11.10
CA TYR A 52 9.82 -3.15 11.45
C TYR A 52 9.97 -3.31 12.96
#